data_AF-A0A5D0MM02-F1
#
_entry.id   AF-A0A5D0MM02-F1
#
_cell.length_a   1.000
_cell.length_b   1.000
_cell.length_c   1.000
_cell.angle_alpha   90.00
_cell.angle_beta   90.00
_cell.angle_gamma   90.00
#
_symmetry.space_group_name_H-M   'P 1'
#
loop_
_entity.id
_entity.type
_entity.pdbx_description
1 polymer ?
#
loop_
_entity_poly.entity_id
_entity_poly.type
_entity_poly.pdbx_seq_one_letter_code
_entity_poly.pdbx_strand_id
1 'polypeptide(L)' 'KVNLNFRAKPSMNSEVIKVLSEGSIYVINDTRDNWISISENSRNGWIANNNSFIDIKKCGES' A
#
# COMPACT_ATOMS: atom_id res chain seq x y z
N LYS A 1 -6.55 -9.06 -12.46
CA LYS A 1 -7.05 -8.86 -11.09
C LYS A 1 -5.90 -9.11 -10.12
N VAL A 2 -5.06 -8.11 -9.94
CA VAL A 2 -3.99 -8.08 -8.95
C VAL A 2 -4.64 -7.57 -7.66
N ASN A 3 -4.56 -8.38 -6.61
CA ASN A 3 -5.12 -8.07 -5.31
C ASN A 3 -3.99 -7.52 -4.43
N LEU A 4 -3.99 -6.20 -4.17
CA LEU A 4 -2.95 -5.59 -3.36
C LEU A 4 -3.29 -5.76 -1.89
N ASN A 5 -2.54 -6.60 -1.19
CA ASN A 5 -2.82 -6.90 0.21
C ASN A 5 -2.28 -5.79 1.11
N PHE A 6 -3.18 -5.04 1.74
CA PHE A 6 -2.90 -4.15 2.86
C PHE A 6 -2.67 -4.97 4.11
N ARG A 7 -1.44 -4.96 4.59
CA ARG A 7 -0.96 -5.78 5.70
C ARG A 7 -0.62 -4.93 6.91
N ALA A 8 -0.68 -5.55 8.09
CA ALA A 8 -0.34 -4.89 9.34
C ALA A 8 1.17 -4.59 9.46
N LYS A 9 2.03 -5.39 8.82
CA LYS A 9 3.49 -5.25 8.87
C LYS A 9 4.09 -5.38 7.48
N PRO A 10 5.32 -4.87 7.26
CA PRO A 10 6.05 -5.08 6.02
C PRO A 10 6.63 -6.51 5.95
N SER A 11 5.75 -7.52 5.96
CA SER A 11 6.14 -8.93 5.88
C SER A 11 5.11 -9.75 5.10
N MET A 12 5.57 -10.71 4.28
CA MET A 12 4.68 -11.64 3.58
C MET A 12 3.92 -12.56 4.52
N ASN A 13 4.46 -12.78 5.73
CA ASN A 13 3.86 -13.63 6.76
C ASN A 13 2.90 -12.88 7.70
N SER A 14 2.77 -11.55 7.56
CA SER A 14 1.85 -10.80 8.41
C SER A 14 0.41 -10.85 7.89
N GLU A 15 -0.53 -10.72 8.81
CA GLU A 15 -1.96 -10.68 8.52
C GLU A 15 -2.32 -9.63 7.45
N VAL A 16 -3.19 -10.04 6.53
CA VAL A 16 -3.79 -9.16 5.53
C VAL A 16 -5.01 -8.51 6.18
N ILE A 17 -4.91 -7.20 6.45
CA ILE A 17 -6.00 -6.40 6.99
C ILE A 17 -7.10 -6.26 5.92
N LYS A 18 -6.70 -6.03 4.66
CA LYS A 18 -7.61 -5.76 3.56
C LYS A 18 -6.97 -6.05 2.22
N VAL A 19 -7.78 -6.40 1.22
CA VAL A 19 -7.37 -6.41 -0.17
C VAL A 19 -7.81 -5.08 -0.81
N LEU A 20 -6.86 -4.32 -1.32
CA LEU A 20 -7.11 -3.07 -2.02
C LEU A 20 -7.42 -3.36 -3.49
N SER A 21 -8.41 -2.65 -4.02
CA SER A 21 -8.83 -2.74 -5.41
C SER A 21 -7.95 -1.85 -6.28
N GLU A 22 -7.57 -2.35 -7.46
CA GLU A 22 -6.90 -1.57 -8.51
C GLU A 22 -7.66 -0.26 -8.81
N GLY A 23 -6.92 0.81 -9.08
CA GLY A 23 -7.48 2.14 -9.40
C GLY A 23 -7.89 2.98 -8.18
N SER A 24 -7.74 2.47 -6.95
CA SER A 24 -7.96 3.25 -5.74
C SER A 24 -6.73 4.12 -5.42
N ILE A 25 -6.95 5.39 -5.10
CA ILE A 25 -5.89 6.34 -4.78
C ILE A 25 -5.63 6.32 -3.27
N TYR A 26 -4.37 6.11 -2.88
CA TYR A 26 -3.94 6.10 -1.48
C TYR A 26 -2.83 7.10 -1.24
N VAL A 27 -2.80 7.66 -0.03
CA VAL A 27 -1.71 8.53 0.41
C VAL A 27 -0.56 7.66 0.90
N ILE A 28 0.61 7.80 0.26
CA ILE A 28 1.85 7.20 0.74
C ILE A 28 2.40 8.05 1.88
N ASN A 29 2.70 7.39 3.00
CA ASN A 29 3.42 8.01 4.10
C ASN A 29 4.93 7.72 4.03
N ASP A 30 5.29 6.47 3.73
CA ASP A 30 6.68 6.02 3.75
C ASP A 30 6.90 4.91 2.72
N THR A 31 8.13 4.75 2.25
CA THR A 31 8.55 3.68 1.35
C THR A 31 9.86 3.09 1.87
N ARG A 32 9.85 1.79 2.16
CA ARG A 32 11.03 1.05 2.66
C ARG A 32 11.23 -0.19 1.82
N ASP A 33 12.33 -0.22 1.08
CA ASP A 33 12.68 -1.33 0.19
C ASP A 33 11.51 -1.68 -0.75
N ASN A 34 10.95 -2.88 -0.57
CA ASN A 34 9.80 -3.39 -1.33
C ASN A 34 8.47 -3.21 -0.58
N TRP A 35 8.37 -2.25 0.32
CA TRP A 35 7.17 -1.99 1.12
C TRP A 35 6.81 -0.52 1.13
N ILE A 36 5.52 -0.24 1.04
CA ILE A 36 4.98 1.10 1.02
C ILE A 36 4.01 1.21 2.17
N SER A 37 4.23 2.16 3.05
CA SER A 37 3.28 2.51 4.09
C SER A 37 2.25 3.47 3.51
N ILE A 38 0.98 3.08 3.59
CA ILE A 38 -0.15 3.92 3.19
C ILE A 38 -1.07 4.16 4.38
N SER A 39 -1.79 5.28 4.34
CA SER A 39 -2.88 5.57 5.28
C SER A 39 -4.23 5.53 4.57
N GLU A 40 -5.16 4.75 5.11
CA GLU A 40 -6.57 4.70 4.68
C GLU A 40 -7.46 5.02 5.90
N ASN A 41 -8.24 6.10 5.85
CA ASN A 41 -9.22 6.48 6.88
C ASN A 41 -8.68 6.36 8.33
N SER A 42 -7.50 6.94 8.59
CA SER A 42 -6.79 6.92 9.87
C SER A 42 -6.16 5.58 10.28
N ARG A 43 -6.08 4.60 9.36
CA ARG A 43 -5.36 3.34 9.56
C ARG A 43 -4.10 3.32 8.72
N ASN A 44 -2.96 3.12 9.37
CA ASN A 44 -1.67 2.94 8.72
C ASN A 44 -1.40 1.44 8.52
N GLY A 45 -0.84 1.09 7.38
CA GLY A 45 -0.40 -0.28 7.11
C GLY A 45 0.52 -0.32 5.91
N TRP A 46 0.82 -1.53 5.45
CA TRP A 46 1.91 -1.79 4.52
C TRP A 46 1.42 -2.59 3.32
N ILE A 47 1.81 -2.15 2.13
CA ILE A 47 1.60 -2.88 0.88
C ILE A 47 2.95 -3.29 0.32
N ALA A 48 3.01 -4.47 -0.28
CA ALA A 48 4.22 -4.92 -0.97
C ALA A 48 4.35 -4.19 -2.30
N ASN A 49 5.45 -3.48 -2.50
CA ASN A 49 5.90 -2.91 -3.77
C ASN A 49 6.45 -4.03 -4.67
N ASN A 50 5.61 -4.99 -5.05
CA ASN A 50 5.97 -5.89 -6.13
C ASN A 50 5.74 -5.12 -7.42
N ASN A 51 6.81 -5.01 -8.21
CA ASN A 51 7.07 -4.03 -9.27
C ASN A 51 6.13 -4.05 -10.48
N SER A 52 4.81 -4.12 -10.28
CA SER A 52 3.84 -4.06 -11.36
C SER A 52 2.50 -3.53 -10.82
N PHE A 53 2.05 -2.42 -11.43
CA PHE A 53 0.66 -1.93 -11.46
C PHE A 53 0.15 -1.01 -10.35
N ILE A 54 0.96 -0.54 -9.41
CA ILE A 54 0.45 0.42 -8.44
C ILE A 54 0.58 1.85 -8.98
N ASP A 55 -0.50 2.39 -9.54
CA ASP A 55 -0.67 3.83 -9.80
C ASP A 55 -0.80 4.56 -8.47
N ILE A 56 0.31 4.68 -7.75
CA ILE A 56 0.31 5.40 -6.48
C ILE A 56 0.49 6.87 -6.76
N LYS A 57 -0.63 7.58 -6.81
CA LYS A 57 -0.62 9.03 -6.91
C LYS A 57 -0.19 9.60 -5.56
N LYS A 58 1.09 9.98 -5.45
CA LYS A 58 1.61 10.72 -4.31
C LYS A 58 0.88 12.06 -4.26
N CYS A 59 -0.03 12.25 -3.32
CA CYS A 59 -0.73 13.53 -3.16
C CYS A 59 0.19 14.47 -2.37
N GLY A 60 1.01 15.21 -3.10
CA GLY A 60 1.97 16.15 -2.52
C GLY A 60 3.03 16.57 -3.53
N GLU A 61 2.62 17.23 -4.61
CA GLU A 61 3.51 18.10 -5.37
C GLU A 61 2.81 19.47 -5.41
N SER A 62 3.39 20.41 -4.64
CA SER A 62 3.21 21.85 -4.84
C SER A 62 4.35 22.33 -5.73
#